data_AF-A0AAW2JW88-F1
#
_entry.id   AF-A0AAW2JW88-F1
#
_cell.length_a   1.000
_cell.length_b   1.000
_cell.length_c   1.000
_cell.angle_alpha   90.00
_cell.angle_beta   90.00
_cell.angle_gamma   90.00
#
_symmetry.space_group_name_H-M   'P 1'
#
loop_
_entity.id
_entity.type
_entity.pdbx_description
1 polymer ?
#
loop_
_entity_poly.entity_id
_entity_poly.type
_entity_poly.pdbx_seq_one_letter_code
_entity_poly.pdbx_strand_id
1 'polypeptide(L)'
;MLDIPYASTVGSIQYVVQYTRLDVAFALSVMSRYQACAGEAHWTVVKIIIKYLKRTKNMLLIYRGGELILEGYDGTSFQSDDDDTKP
;
A
#
# COMPACT_ATOMS: atom_id res chain seq x y z
N MET A 1 7.96 -24.51 -1.00
CA MET A 1 7.55 -23.09 -1.00
C MET A 1 7.11 -22.79 0.42
N LEU A 2 7.62 -21.71 1.05
CA LEU A 2 7.05 -21.24 2.31
C LEU A 2 5.56 -20.96 2.06
N ASP A 3 4.69 -21.51 2.90
CA ASP A 3 3.23 -21.39 2.80
C ASP A 3 2.82 -19.99 3.25
N ILE A 4 3.24 -18.98 2.49
CA ILE A 4 2.99 -17.58 2.80
C ILE A 4 1.52 -17.31 2.45
N PRO A 5 0.68 -16.90 3.41
CA PRO A 5 -0.70 -16.60 3.12
C PRO A 5 -0.78 -15.44 2.14
N TYR A 6 -1.55 -15.61 1.06
CA TYR A 6 -1.70 -14.61 0.00
C TYR A 6 -2.07 -13.22 0.55
N ALA A 7 -2.95 -13.18 1.55
CA ALA A 7 -3.35 -11.95 2.23
C ALA A 7 -2.18 -11.17 2.85
N SER A 8 -1.19 -11.87 3.44
CA SER A 8 0.01 -11.24 4.01
C SER A 8 0.89 -10.61 2.91
N THR A 9 0.97 -11.26 1.76
CA THR A 9 1.72 -10.72 0.60
C THR A 9 1.02 -9.48 0.05
N VAL A 10 -0.31 -9.52 -0.08
CA VAL A 10 -1.10 -8.35 -0.50
C VAL A 10 -0.93 -7.18 0.49
N GLY A 11 -0.97 -7.43 1.80
CA GLY A 11 -0.73 -6.40 2.81
C GLY A 11 0.66 -5.76 2.72
N SER A 12 1.68 -6.58 2.44
CA SER A 12 3.06 -6.09 2.24
C SER A 12 3.17 -5.20 1.00
N ILE A 13 2.51 -5.56 -0.11
CA ILE A 13 2.47 -4.74 -1.33
C ILE A 13 1.70 -3.44 -1.07
N GLN A 14 0.63 -3.47 -0.27
CA GLN A 14 -0.13 -2.28 0.09
C GLN A 14 0.71 -1.25 0.84
N TYR A 15 1.56 -1.70 1.76
CA TYR A 15 2.51 -0.81 2.42
C TYR A 15 3.44 -0.11 1.41
N VAL A 16 4.03 -0.87 0.47
CA VAL A 16 4.93 -0.32 -0.55
C VAL A 16 4.20 0.71 -1.44
N VAL A 17 2.96 0.41 -1.84
CA VAL A 17 2.13 1.32 -2.64
C VAL A 17 1.88 2.64 -1.92
N GLN A 18 1.51 2.58 -0.64
CA GLN A 18 1.13 3.76 0.14
C GLN A 18 2.28 4.76 0.33
N TYR A 19 3.52 4.29 0.47
CA TYR A 19 4.65 5.13 0.84
C TYR A 19 5.68 5.40 -0.26
N THR A 20 5.77 4.55 -1.30
CA THR A 20 6.90 4.62 -2.25
C THR A 20 6.52 4.45 -3.72
N ARG A 21 5.45 3.71 -4.03
CA ARG A 21 5.15 3.23 -5.39
C ARG A 21 3.65 3.17 -5.70
N LEU A 22 3.05 4.35 -5.87
CA LEU A 22 1.64 4.48 -6.22
C LEU A 22 1.29 3.93 -7.62
N ASP A 23 2.28 3.73 -8.48
CA ASP A 23 2.16 3.14 -9.82
C ASP A 23 1.68 1.67 -9.81
N VAL A 24 1.84 0.97 -8.69
CA VAL A 24 1.36 -0.40 -8.49
C VAL A 24 -0.03 -0.45 -7.86
N ALA A 25 -0.61 0.70 -7.47
CA ALA A 25 -1.89 0.77 -6.75
C ALA A 25 -3.06 0.09 -7.49
N PHE A 26 -3.11 0.23 -8.81
CA PHE A 26 -4.13 -0.41 -9.63
C PHE A 26 -4.02 -1.94 -9.58
N ALA A 27 -2.81 -2.49 -9.69
CA ALA A 27 -2.60 -3.92 -9.64
C ALA A 27 -2.97 -4.48 -8.24
N LEU A 28 -2.66 -3.73 -7.18
CA LEU A 28 -3.03 -4.06 -5.82
C LEU A 28 -4.56 -4.12 -5.63
N SER A 29 -5.32 -3.14 -6.16
CA SER A 29 -6.78 -3.13 -6.02
C SER A 29 -7.44 -4.34 -6.69
N VAL A 30 -6.88 -4.81 -7.81
CA VAL A 30 -7.31 -6.05 -8.46
C VAL A 30 -7.00 -7.25 -7.58
N MET A 31 -5.79 -7.35 -7.04
CA MET A 31 -5.36 -8.49 -6.22
C MET A 31 -6.07 -8.61 -4.88
N SER A 32 -6.44 -7.48 -4.26
CA SER A 32 -7.13 -7.43 -2.97
C SER A 32 -8.47 -8.16 -3.03
N ARG A 33 -9.18 -8.10 -4.17
CA ARG A 33 -10.46 -8.79 -4.38
C ARG A 33 -10.38 -10.32 -4.27
N TYR A 34 -9.19 -10.89 -4.47
CA TYR A 34 -8.97 -12.33 -4.43
C TYR A 34 -8.27 -12.80 -3.16
N GLN A 35 -8.25 -11.98 -2.10
CA GLN A 35 -7.58 -12.31 -0.83
C GLN A 35 -8.09 -13.62 -0.19
N ALA A 36 -9.37 -13.94 -0.35
CA ALA A 36 -9.99 -15.14 0.21
C ALA A 36 -9.87 -16.40 -0.67
N CYS A 37 -9.65 -16.25 -1.98
CA CYS A 37 -9.65 -17.36 -2.95
C CYS A 37 -8.61 -17.12 -4.06
N ALA A 38 -7.34 -17.08 -3.69
CA ALA A 38 -6.25 -16.85 -4.63
C ALA A 38 -5.84 -18.16 -5.34
N GLY A 39 -6.21 -18.30 -6.61
CA GLY A 39 -5.67 -19.34 -7.50
C GLY A 39 -4.26 -19.04 -8.04
N GLU A 40 -3.65 -20.02 -8.71
CA GLU A 40 -2.32 -19.96 -9.36
C GLU A 40 -2.11 -18.72 -10.25
N ALA A 41 -3.14 -18.33 -11.01
CA ALA A 41 -3.09 -17.14 -11.86
C ALA A 41 -2.84 -15.85 -11.05
N HIS A 42 -3.47 -15.71 -9.88
CA HIS A 42 -3.30 -14.55 -9.00
C HIS A 42 -1.88 -14.49 -8.43
N TRP A 43 -1.34 -15.65 -8.05
CA TRP A 43 0.06 -15.76 -7.61
C TRP A 43 1.06 -15.39 -8.71
N THR A 44 0.72 -15.61 -9.98
CA THR A 44 1.57 -15.17 -11.10
C THR A 44 1.63 -13.65 -11.17
N VAL A 45 0.51 -12.96 -10.98
CA VAL A 45 0.46 -11.49 -10.92
C VAL A 45 1.27 -10.95 -9.73
N VAL A 46 1.12 -11.55 -8.55
CA VAL A 46 1.93 -11.23 -7.35
C VAL A 46 3.43 -11.30 -7.67
N LYS A 47 3.87 -12.39 -8.31
CA LYS A 47 5.28 -12.59 -8.69
C LYS A 47 5.77 -11.51 -9.65
N ILE A 48 4.94 -11.09 -10.61
CA ILE A 48 5.27 -10.01 -11.54
C ILE A 48 5.44 -8.69 -10.80
N ILE A 49 4.55 -8.36 -9.87
CA ILE A 49 4.63 -7.14 -9.05
C ILE A 49 5.90 -7.15 -8.20
N ILE A 50 6.19 -8.25 -7.49
CA ILE A 50 7.40 -8.36 -6.68
C ILE A 50 8.66 -8.21 -7.56
N LYS A 51 8.66 -8.82 -8.76
CA LYS A 51 9.75 -8.68 -9.73
C LYS A 51 9.90 -7.23 -10.20
N TYR A 52 8.79 -6.54 -10.45
CA TYR A 52 8.78 -5.12 -10.80
C TYR A 52 9.39 -4.27 -9.68
N LEU A 53 8.88 -4.40 -8.44
CA LEU A 53 9.38 -3.71 -7.26
C LEU A 53 10.88 -3.96 -7.03
N LYS A 54 11.33 -5.19 -7.20
CA LYS A 54 12.76 -5.53 -7.08
C LYS A 54 13.62 -4.85 -8.15
N ARG A 55 13.10 -4.69 -9.36
CA ARG A 55 13.81 -4.05 -10.49
C ARG A 55 13.83 -2.52 -10.35
N THR A 56 12.77 -1.93 -9.80
CA THR A 56 12.61 -0.49 -9.65
C THR A 56 13.00 0.04 -8.26
N LYS A 57 13.51 -0.82 -7.37
CA LYS A 57 13.99 -0.44 -6.02
C LYS A 57 15.05 0.67 -6.04
N ASN A 58 15.87 0.71 -7.10
CA ASN A 58 16.96 1.68 -7.26
C ASN A 58 16.52 2.94 -8.04
N MET A 59 15.28 2.98 -8.56
CA MET A 59 14.77 4.11 -9.35
C MET A 59 14.07 5.12 -8.45
N LEU A 60 14.79 5.83 -7.59
CA LEU A 60 14.16 6.84 -6.72
C LEU A 60 13.61 8.01 -7.53
N LEU A 61 12.40 8.48 -7.15
CA LEU A 61 11.88 9.74 -7.64
C LEU A 61 12.59 10.85 -6.88
N ILE A 62 13.68 11.37 -7.46
CA ILE A 62 14.41 12.50 -6.86
C ILE A 62 13.68 13.77 -7.27
N TYR A 63 12.95 14.37 -6.32
CA TYR A 63 12.41 15.71 -6.50
C TYR A 63 13.58 16.69 -6.43
N ARG A 64 14.11 17.09 -7.59
CA ARG A 64 15.16 18.11 -7.68
C ARG A 64 14.50 19.49 -7.73
N GLY A 65 13.81 19.85 -6.65
CA GLY A 65 13.29 21.19 -6.38
C GLY A 65 14.03 21.77 -5.18
N GLY A 66 14.39 23.06 -5.23
CA GLY A 66 15.09 23.74 -4.14
C GLY A 66 14.38 23.60 -2.79
N GLU A 67 15.16 23.77 -1.72
CA GLU A 67 14.80 23.73 -0.29
C GLU A 67 13.42 23.12 0.01
N LEU A 68 13.41 21.81 0.32
CA LEU A 68 12.23 21.10 0.81
C LEU A 68 11.86 21.64 2.19
N ILE A 69 11.02 22.69 2.23
CA ILE A 69 10.36 23.12 3.46
C ILE A 69 9.26 22.09 3.75
N LEU A 70 9.52 21.20 4.69
CA LEU A 70 8.55 20.24 5.21
C LEU A 70 7.63 20.95 6.21
N GLU A 71 6.61 21.65 5.71
CA GLU A 71 5.52 22.14 6.56
C GLU A 71 4.54 20.99 6.83
N GLY A 72 4.64 20.42 8.03
CA GLY A 72 3.71 19.41 8.53
C GLY A 72 2.43 20.09 9.02
N TYR A 73 1.34 19.94 8.29
CA TYR A 73 0.00 20.24 8.79
C TYR A 73 -0.58 18.97 9.44
N ASP A 74 -0.52 18.91 10.77
CA ASP A 74 -1.26 17.92 11.55
C ASP A 74 -2.73 18.37 11.65
N GLY A 75 -3.53 17.87 10.70
CA GLY A 75 -4.94 18.20 10.56
C GLY A 75 -5.87 17.09 11.02
N THR A 76 -5.62 16.51 12.20
CA THR A 76 -6.61 15.62 12.84
C THR A 76 -7.00 16.16 14.21
N SER A 77 -7.98 17.08 14.26
CA SER A 77 -8.78 17.27 15.46
C SER A 77 -9.65 16.02 15.62
N PHE A 78 -9.28 15.17 16.56
CA PHE A 78 -10.12 14.09 17.08
C PHE A 78 -11.45 14.71 17.52
N GLN A 79 -12.50 14.52 16.73
CA GLN A 79 -13.85 14.88 17.12
C GLN A 79 -14.38 13.75 18.00
N SER A 80 -14.07 13.82 19.29
CA SER A 80 -14.75 13.04 20.32
C SER A 80 -16.08 13.74 20.63
N ASP A 81 -17.15 13.33 19.97
CA ASP A 81 -18.50 13.66 20.42
C ASP A 81 -18.92 12.59 21.45
N ASP A 82 -18.70 12.89 22.72
CA ASP A 82 -19.36 12.23 23.85
C ASP A 82 -20.55 13.11 24.27
N ASP A 83 -21.78 12.73 23.93
CA ASP A 83 -22.97 13.18 24.68
C ASP A 83 -24.05 12.09 24.69
N ASP A 84 -23.85 11.11 25.58
CA ASP A 84 -24.90 10.31 26.16
C ASP A 84 -25.53 11.11 27.33
N THR A 85 -26.54 11.94 27.03
CA THR A 85 -27.49 12.40 28.05
C THR A 85 -28.92 12.10 27.60
N LYS A 86 -29.39 10.93 28.03
CA LYS A 86 -30.77 10.44 27.95
C LYS A 86 -31.69 11.23 28.90
N PRO A 87 -32.94 11.53 28.50
CA PRO A 87 -34.09 11.55 29.43
C PRO A 87 -34.79 10.17 29.51
#